data_AF-A0A4R8EWN4-F1
#
_entry.id   AF-A0A4R8EWN4-F1
#
_cell.length_a   1.000
_cell.length_b   1.000
_cell.length_c   1.000
_cell.angle_alpha   90.00
_cell.angle_beta   90.00
_cell.angle_gamma   90.00
#
_symmetry.space_group_name_H-M   'P 1'
#
loop_
_entity.id
_entity.type
_entity.pdbx_description
1 polymer ?
#
loop_
_entity_poly.entity_id
_entity_poly.type
_entity_poly.pdbx_seq_one_letter_code
_entity_poly.pdbx_strand_id
1 'polypeptide(L)'
;MKKIGILFLFLVLALGVFSQSFKDVPINHWAYDAVERLSRIGIIEGYPDGTFKGLENMNRYQLTVALSRTIDYMEKSMVAPLAQSLANLERTVRSLSVPQGVSSSELQQLQTRLDAATSDLSNLKGTVSRLDNSVKELQNSYELLGYATTKIDELEKKVSAISVSAVSKTDITNLNNRVTSLENTVKSLDSNYQNLSQTFSNFNQEIMSLKNSDASLQNAISKVNQDMEKLNALTANLNSKIDSKVDKTEFTSLKNTTDELSVRLNSNTQSITELTQNLQSVQTNVDQLSQEVSDVRQVAEGAGGGLNFLDIIISIVISTGITFAMMNFL
;
A
#
# COMPACT_ATOMS: atom_id res chain seq x y z
N MET A 1 -111.23 -124.48 -17.26
CA MET A 1 -110.96 -124.67 -18.70
C MET A 1 -112.17 -124.16 -19.45
N LYS A 2 -112.20 -122.91 -19.83
CA LYS A 2 -111.38 -122.37 -20.92
C LYS A 2 -111.88 -120.92 -20.97
N LYS A 3 -111.12 -119.89 -20.57
CA LYS A 3 -109.87 -119.42 -21.20
C LYS A 3 -109.86 -119.78 -22.69
N ILE A 4 -109.80 -118.77 -23.57
CA ILE A 4 -109.49 -118.85 -25.02
C ILE A 4 -110.65 -118.45 -25.99
N GLY A 5 -111.90 -118.31 -25.54
CA GLY A 5 -112.89 -117.38 -26.17
C GLY A 5 -112.68 -115.90 -25.77
N ILE A 6 -111.60 -115.65 -25.02
CA ILE A 6 -111.06 -114.36 -24.57
C ILE A 6 -110.51 -113.47 -25.71
N LEU A 7 -110.48 -113.85 -27.00
CA LEU A 7 -109.69 -113.07 -27.98
C LEU A 7 -110.40 -112.62 -29.27
N PHE A 8 -111.67 -112.98 -29.52
CA PHE A 8 -112.33 -112.71 -30.81
C PHE A 8 -113.70 -112.00 -30.76
N LEU A 9 -114.18 -111.55 -29.59
CA LEU A 9 -115.05 -110.36 -29.54
C LEU A 9 -114.40 -109.18 -28.82
N PHE A 10 -113.08 -109.24 -28.67
CA PHE A 10 -112.22 -108.06 -28.58
C PHE A 10 -111.94 -107.47 -30.00
N LEU A 11 -112.70 -107.84 -31.06
CA LEU A 11 -112.55 -107.37 -32.46
C LEU A 11 -113.86 -106.90 -33.17
N VAL A 12 -115.04 -106.92 -32.52
CA VAL A 12 -116.24 -106.14 -32.98
C VAL A 12 -116.57 -104.99 -32.02
N LEU A 13 -115.58 -104.61 -31.22
CA LEU A 13 -115.49 -103.30 -30.55
C LEU A 13 -115.23 -102.14 -31.55
N ALA A 14 -115.80 -102.15 -32.77
CA ALA A 14 -115.42 -101.22 -33.84
C ALA A 14 -116.53 -100.80 -34.84
N LEU A 15 -117.81 -100.84 -34.47
CA LEU A 15 -118.79 -99.97 -35.11
C LEU A 15 -119.65 -99.33 -34.03
N GLY A 16 -119.34 -98.07 -33.77
CA GLY A 16 -120.25 -97.16 -33.13
C GLY A 16 -121.53 -97.12 -33.96
N VAL A 17 -122.56 -97.81 -33.49
CA VAL A 17 -123.91 -97.39 -33.78
C VAL A 17 -124.02 -96.06 -33.04
N PHE A 18 -123.87 -94.96 -33.78
CA PHE A 18 -124.46 -93.68 -33.41
C PHE A 18 -125.97 -93.96 -33.26
N SER A 19 -126.36 -94.49 -32.10
CA SER A 19 -127.76 -94.57 -31.74
C SER A 19 -128.11 -93.14 -31.39
N GLN A 20 -128.77 -92.47 -32.32
CA GLN A 20 -129.56 -91.28 -32.09
C GLN A 20 -130.06 -91.30 -30.63
N SER A 21 -129.67 -90.29 -29.84
CA SER A 21 -129.90 -90.30 -28.38
C SER A 21 -131.36 -90.62 -28.04
N PHE A 22 -132.29 -90.15 -28.88
CA PHE A 22 -133.69 -90.48 -28.81
C PHE A 22 -134.25 -90.87 -30.18
N LYS A 23 -134.99 -91.98 -30.23
CA LYS A 23 -135.54 -92.52 -31.49
C LYS A 23 -136.52 -91.57 -32.20
N ASP A 24 -137.18 -90.71 -31.43
CA ASP A 24 -138.23 -89.77 -31.87
C ASP A 24 -137.73 -88.35 -32.15
N VAL A 25 -136.41 -88.10 -32.08
CA VAL A 25 -135.80 -86.81 -32.44
C VAL A 25 -134.74 -87.04 -33.54
N PRO A 26 -135.13 -87.04 -34.83
CA PRO A 26 -134.21 -87.25 -35.94
C PRO A 26 -133.23 -86.08 -36.10
N ILE A 27 -132.09 -86.33 -36.76
CA ILE A 27 -131.00 -85.35 -36.97
C ILE A 27 -131.45 -84.02 -37.61
N ASN A 28 -132.48 -84.05 -38.47
CA ASN A 28 -133.02 -82.87 -39.13
C ASN A 28 -134.09 -82.14 -38.30
N HIS A 29 -134.37 -82.58 -37.07
CA HIS A 29 -135.31 -81.92 -36.18
C HIS A 29 -134.66 -80.66 -35.58
N TRP A 30 -135.38 -79.55 -35.55
CA TRP A 30 -134.86 -78.26 -35.06
C TRP A 30 -134.30 -78.33 -33.62
N ALA A 31 -134.85 -79.22 -32.80
CA ALA A 31 -134.43 -79.42 -31.42
C ALA A 31 -133.29 -80.43 -31.25
N TYR A 32 -132.81 -81.07 -32.33
CA TYR A 32 -131.82 -82.14 -32.26
C TYR A 32 -130.55 -81.68 -31.51
N ASP A 33 -129.92 -80.60 -31.97
CA ASP A 33 -128.67 -80.09 -31.38
C ASP A 33 -128.85 -79.70 -29.90
N ALA A 34 -129.99 -79.13 -29.55
CA ALA A 34 -130.29 -78.72 -28.18
C ALA A 34 -130.49 -79.93 -27.26
N VAL A 35 -131.29 -80.90 -27.69
CA VAL A 35 -131.59 -82.12 -26.92
C VAL A 35 -130.36 -83.01 -26.81
N GLU A 36 -129.59 -83.17 -27.89
CA GLU A 36 -128.33 -83.91 -27.90
C GLU A 36 -127.32 -83.27 -26.95
N ARG A 37 -127.16 -81.94 -26.98
CA ARG A 37 -126.25 -81.23 -26.08
C ARG A 37 -126.67 -81.39 -24.62
N LEU A 38 -127.96 -81.23 -24.32
CA LEU A 38 -128.50 -81.38 -22.97
C LEU A 38 -128.39 -82.82 -22.47
N SER A 39 -128.52 -83.81 -23.36
CA SER A 39 -128.32 -85.21 -23.03
C SER A 39 -126.86 -85.55 -22.78
N ARG A 40 -125.95 -85.03 -23.63
CA ARG A 40 -124.51 -85.24 -23.48
C ARG A 40 -123.97 -84.65 -22.18
N ILE A 41 -124.49 -83.52 -21.74
CA ILE A 41 -124.14 -82.93 -20.42
C ILE A 41 -124.99 -83.49 -19.27
N GLY A 42 -125.79 -84.53 -19.53
CA GLY A 42 -126.50 -85.31 -18.52
C GLY A 42 -127.75 -84.65 -17.93
N ILE A 43 -128.20 -83.53 -18.49
CA ILE A 43 -129.37 -82.80 -18.01
C ILE A 43 -130.66 -83.54 -18.40
N ILE A 44 -130.70 -84.13 -19.60
CA ILE A 44 -131.86 -84.85 -20.14
C ILE A 44 -131.48 -86.29 -20.52
N GLU A 45 -132.13 -87.27 -19.92
CA GLU A 45 -131.85 -88.70 -20.19
C GLU A 45 -132.96 -89.38 -21.01
N GLY A 46 -134.09 -88.71 -21.22
CA GLY A 46 -135.28 -89.25 -21.89
C GLY A 46 -135.94 -90.39 -21.13
N TYR A 47 -136.75 -91.16 -21.84
CA TYR A 47 -137.56 -92.24 -21.27
C TYR A 47 -136.87 -93.61 -21.47
N PRO A 48 -137.18 -94.62 -20.63
CA PRO A 48 -136.56 -95.95 -20.72
C PRO A 48 -136.79 -96.68 -22.05
N ASP A 49 -137.81 -96.28 -22.82
CA ASP A 49 -138.09 -96.79 -24.16
C ASP A 49 -137.15 -96.21 -25.25
N GLY A 50 -136.31 -95.24 -24.86
CA GLY A 50 -135.36 -94.55 -25.73
C GLY A 50 -135.96 -93.38 -26.50
N THR A 51 -137.06 -92.80 -26.02
CA THR A 51 -137.70 -91.61 -26.62
C THR A 51 -137.55 -90.36 -25.74
N PHE A 52 -137.64 -89.18 -26.34
CA PHE A 52 -137.62 -87.88 -25.66
C PHE A 52 -139.02 -87.38 -25.33
N LYS A 53 -140.00 -87.66 -26.20
CA LYS A 53 -141.42 -87.26 -26.14
C LYS A 53 -141.62 -85.74 -26.08
N GLY A 54 -140.90 -84.99 -26.91
CA GLY A 54 -140.87 -83.52 -26.86
C GLY A 54 -142.18 -82.78 -27.21
N LEU A 55 -143.20 -83.48 -27.74
CA LEU A 55 -144.53 -82.93 -27.98
C LEU A 55 -145.50 -83.14 -26.81
N GLU A 56 -145.12 -83.95 -25.82
CA GLU A 56 -145.91 -84.13 -24.60
C GLU A 56 -145.67 -82.99 -23.60
N ASN A 57 -146.71 -82.66 -22.82
CA ASN A 57 -146.57 -81.65 -21.78
C ASN A 57 -145.65 -82.16 -20.68
N MET A 58 -144.51 -81.47 -20.49
CA MET A 58 -143.58 -81.79 -19.42
C MET A 58 -144.22 -81.54 -18.05
N ASN A 59 -144.09 -82.51 -17.15
CA ASN A 59 -144.57 -82.35 -15.78
C ASN A 59 -143.53 -81.65 -14.89
N ARG A 60 -143.98 -81.11 -13.75
CA ARG A 60 -143.13 -80.35 -12.83
C ARG A 60 -141.93 -81.16 -12.30
N TYR A 61 -142.06 -82.48 -12.16
CA TYR A 61 -140.98 -83.33 -11.66
C TYR A 61 -139.84 -83.41 -12.68
N GLN A 62 -140.17 -83.65 -13.95
CA GLN A 62 -139.19 -83.71 -15.04
C GLN A 62 -138.44 -82.37 -15.21
N LEU A 63 -139.18 -81.25 -15.14
CA LEU A 63 -138.57 -79.93 -15.13
C LEU A 63 -137.62 -79.73 -13.94
N THR A 64 -138.01 -80.19 -12.75
CA THR A 64 -137.19 -80.02 -11.53
C THR A 64 -135.90 -80.82 -11.59
N VAL A 65 -135.93 -82.05 -12.11
CA VAL A 65 -134.73 -82.88 -12.29
C VAL A 65 -133.79 -82.25 -13.32
N ALA A 66 -134.34 -81.81 -14.46
CA ALA A 66 -133.55 -81.11 -15.46
C ALA A 66 -132.94 -79.82 -14.89
N LEU A 67 -133.70 -79.04 -14.11
CA LEU A 67 -133.20 -77.82 -13.48
C LEU A 67 -132.12 -78.10 -12.43
N SER A 68 -132.31 -79.11 -11.56
CA SER A 68 -131.31 -79.51 -10.56
C SER A 68 -129.99 -79.90 -11.22
N ARG A 69 -130.05 -80.71 -12.28
CA ARG A 69 -128.85 -81.12 -13.03
C ARG A 69 -128.20 -79.96 -13.77
N THR A 70 -129.02 -79.02 -14.25
CA THR A 70 -128.52 -77.78 -14.86
C THR A 70 -127.78 -76.93 -13.82
N ILE A 71 -128.31 -76.80 -12.61
CA ILE A 71 -127.67 -76.05 -11.51
C ILE A 71 -126.36 -76.73 -11.10
N ASP A 72 -126.32 -78.04 -10.93
CA ASP A 72 -125.09 -78.78 -10.60
C ASP A 72 -124.03 -78.64 -11.70
N TYR A 73 -124.46 -78.68 -12.97
CA TYR A 73 -123.58 -78.45 -14.11
C TYR A 73 -123.04 -77.01 -14.11
N MET A 74 -123.87 -76.01 -13.84
CA MET A 74 -123.46 -74.61 -13.70
C MET A 74 -122.50 -74.41 -12.53
N GLU A 75 -122.74 -75.03 -11.37
CA GLU A 75 -121.85 -74.94 -10.22
C GLU A 75 -120.45 -75.50 -10.55
N LYS A 76 -120.39 -76.69 -11.15
CA LYS A 76 -119.11 -77.30 -11.56
C LYS A 76 -118.38 -76.50 -12.64
N SER A 77 -119.12 -75.89 -13.56
CA SER A 77 -118.54 -75.14 -14.68
C SER A 77 -118.22 -73.67 -14.37
N MET A 78 -118.80 -73.10 -13.31
CA MET A 78 -118.54 -71.71 -12.88
C MET A 78 -117.63 -71.60 -11.65
N VAL A 79 -117.69 -72.52 -10.69
CA VAL A 79 -116.96 -72.39 -9.41
C VAL A 79 -115.49 -72.78 -9.55
N ALA A 80 -115.15 -73.80 -10.34
CA ALA A 80 -113.76 -74.23 -10.51
C ALA A 80 -112.85 -73.19 -11.22
N PRO A 81 -113.29 -72.49 -12.29
CA PRO A 81 -112.50 -71.42 -12.92
C PRO A 81 -112.32 -70.19 -12.04
N LEU A 82 -113.30 -69.87 -11.19
CA LEU A 82 -113.23 -68.76 -10.25
C LEU A 82 -112.21 -69.02 -9.14
N ALA A 83 -112.15 -70.25 -8.60
CA ALA A 83 -111.15 -70.64 -7.60
C ALA A 83 -109.71 -70.55 -8.15
N GLN A 84 -109.51 -70.95 -9.40
CA GLN A 84 -108.21 -70.83 -10.07
C GLN A 84 -107.81 -69.36 -10.28
N SER A 85 -108.78 -68.52 -10.64
CA SER A 85 -108.56 -67.09 -10.84
C SER A 85 -108.21 -66.38 -9.53
N LEU A 86 -108.84 -66.76 -8.42
CA LEU A 86 -108.54 -66.23 -7.08
C LEU A 86 -107.12 -66.61 -6.62
N ALA A 87 -106.70 -67.87 -6.82
CA ALA A 87 -105.35 -68.31 -6.49
C ALA A 87 -104.26 -67.60 -7.32
N ASN A 88 -104.55 -67.27 -8.58
CA ASN A 88 -103.67 -66.49 -9.43
C ASN A 88 -103.60 -65.03 -8.96
N LEU A 89 -104.74 -64.43 -8.60
CA LEU A 89 -104.79 -63.07 -8.09
C LEU A 89 -104.07 -62.93 -6.74
N GLU A 90 -104.19 -63.91 -5.84
CA GLU A 90 -103.43 -63.94 -4.59
C GLU A 90 -101.91 -64.04 -4.82
N ARG A 91 -101.45 -64.81 -5.81
CA ARG A 91 -100.02 -64.82 -6.18
C ARG A 91 -99.57 -63.48 -6.75
N THR A 92 -100.38 -62.85 -7.59
CA THR A 92 -100.06 -61.54 -8.15
C THR A 92 -100.04 -60.45 -7.07
N VAL A 93 -101.00 -60.43 -6.15
CA VAL A 93 -101.03 -59.49 -5.03
C VAL A 93 -99.84 -59.72 -4.08
N ARG A 94 -99.45 -60.97 -3.81
CA ARG A 94 -98.20 -61.27 -3.08
C ARG A 94 -96.95 -60.80 -3.81
N SER A 95 -96.92 -60.81 -5.15
CA SER A 95 -95.80 -60.30 -5.94
C SER A 95 -95.77 -58.77 -6.11
N LEU A 96 -96.91 -58.11 -5.88
CA LEU A 96 -97.02 -56.64 -5.90
C LEU A 96 -96.82 -56.02 -4.50
N SER A 97 -96.91 -56.83 -3.44
CA SER A 97 -96.42 -56.46 -2.11
C SER A 97 -94.89 -56.51 -2.07
N VAL A 98 -94.30 -55.41 -2.54
CA VAL A 98 -92.91 -54.94 -2.37
C VAL A 98 -91.87 -55.46 -3.38
N PRO A 99 -91.51 -54.63 -4.38
CA PRO A 99 -90.12 -54.46 -4.80
C PRO A 99 -89.42 -53.46 -3.87
N GLN A 100 -88.53 -53.96 -3.00
CA GLN A 100 -87.49 -53.14 -2.38
C GLN A 100 -86.32 -52.99 -3.35
N GLY A 101 -85.60 -51.85 -3.30
CA GLY A 101 -84.17 -51.86 -3.65
C GLY A 101 -83.55 -50.62 -4.33
N VAL A 102 -83.62 -49.43 -3.73
CA VAL A 102 -82.33 -48.94 -3.20
C VAL A 102 -82.29 -49.55 -1.83
N SER A 103 -81.38 -50.49 -1.59
CA SER A 103 -81.27 -51.09 -0.27
C SER A 103 -80.85 -49.99 0.72
N SER A 104 -81.34 -50.03 1.96
CA SER A 104 -80.85 -49.10 2.99
C SER A 104 -79.32 -49.12 3.11
N SER A 105 -78.67 -50.22 2.71
CA SER A 105 -77.22 -50.35 2.64
C SER A 105 -76.55 -49.45 1.59
N GLU A 106 -77.15 -49.25 0.42
CA GLU A 106 -76.61 -48.38 -0.64
C GLU A 106 -76.73 -46.90 -0.28
N LEU A 107 -77.87 -46.50 0.32
CA LEU A 107 -78.03 -45.15 0.86
C LEU A 107 -77.02 -44.87 1.98
N GLN A 108 -76.76 -45.86 2.84
CA GLN A 108 -75.80 -45.74 3.93
C GLN A 108 -74.36 -45.65 3.39
N GLN A 109 -74.01 -46.41 2.35
CA GLN A 109 -72.72 -46.29 1.66
C GLN A 109 -72.54 -44.93 0.97
N LEU A 110 -73.58 -44.41 0.31
CA LEU A 110 -73.54 -43.08 -0.28
C LEU A 110 -73.37 -41.99 0.77
N GLN A 111 -74.05 -42.10 1.92
CA GLN A 111 -73.88 -41.20 3.05
C GLN A 111 -72.44 -41.24 3.57
N THR A 112 -71.88 -42.43 3.81
CA THR A 112 -70.48 -42.57 4.27
C THR A 112 -69.49 -41.97 3.28
N ARG A 113 -69.70 -42.14 1.97
CA ARG A 113 -68.86 -41.53 0.93
C ARG A 113 -69.00 -40.00 0.89
N LEU A 114 -70.21 -39.47 1.11
CA LEU A 114 -70.46 -38.04 1.18
C LEU A 114 -69.79 -37.41 2.41
N ASP A 115 -69.87 -38.08 3.55
CA ASP A 115 -69.21 -37.64 4.79
C ASP A 115 -67.68 -37.66 4.63
N ALA A 116 -67.14 -38.71 3.99
CA ALA A 116 -65.72 -38.80 3.65
C ALA A 116 -65.29 -37.69 2.69
N ALA A 117 -66.04 -37.43 1.61
CA ALA A 117 -65.75 -36.35 0.67
C ALA A 117 -65.85 -34.96 1.33
N THR A 118 -66.78 -34.78 2.27
CA THR A 118 -66.91 -33.54 3.06
C THR A 118 -65.71 -33.34 3.98
N SER A 119 -65.24 -34.42 4.61
CA SER A 119 -64.02 -34.42 5.41
C SER A 119 -62.79 -34.07 4.57
N ASP A 120 -62.62 -34.69 3.41
CA ASP A 120 -61.53 -34.41 2.48
C ASP A 120 -61.55 -32.97 1.98
N LEU A 121 -62.74 -32.42 1.69
CA LEU A 121 -62.91 -31.02 1.31
C LEU A 121 -62.48 -30.07 2.46
N SER A 122 -62.81 -30.41 3.70
CA SER A 122 -62.36 -29.66 4.88
C SER A 122 -60.83 -29.70 5.02
N ASN A 123 -60.23 -30.89 4.87
CA ASN A 123 -58.78 -31.07 4.89
C ASN A 123 -58.07 -30.31 3.77
N LEU A 124 -58.65 -30.32 2.57
CA LEU A 124 -58.14 -29.58 1.41
C LEU A 124 -58.23 -28.07 1.66
N LYS A 125 -59.35 -27.57 2.19
CA LYS A 125 -59.48 -26.16 2.60
C LYS A 125 -58.42 -25.76 3.62
N GLY A 126 -58.14 -26.62 4.60
CA GLY A 126 -57.06 -26.43 5.56
C GLY A 126 -55.67 -26.40 4.91
N THR A 127 -55.44 -27.20 3.87
CA THR A 127 -54.18 -27.21 3.10
C THR A 127 -54.03 -25.96 2.26
N VAL A 128 -55.09 -25.52 1.58
CA VAL A 128 -55.11 -24.28 0.80
C VAL A 128 -54.84 -23.06 1.68
N SER A 129 -55.44 -23.01 2.88
CA SER A 129 -55.19 -21.93 3.83
C SER A 129 -53.74 -21.90 4.33
N ARG A 130 -53.13 -23.07 4.55
CA ARG A 130 -51.70 -23.16 4.90
C ARG A 130 -50.81 -22.71 3.74
N LEU A 131 -51.13 -23.11 2.51
CA LEU A 131 -50.38 -22.70 1.33
C LEU A 131 -50.46 -21.19 1.10
N ASP A 132 -51.62 -20.57 1.28
CA ASP A 132 -51.80 -19.11 1.20
C ASP A 132 -50.89 -18.37 2.19
N ASN A 133 -50.79 -18.88 3.43
CA ASN A 133 -49.86 -18.32 4.42
C ASN A 133 -48.39 -18.49 4.01
N SER A 134 -47.98 -19.67 3.53
CA SER A 134 -46.61 -19.88 3.04
C SER A 134 -46.26 -18.99 1.85
N VAL A 135 -47.21 -18.73 0.95
CA VAL A 135 -47.01 -17.81 -0.18
C VAL A 135 -46.79 -16.38 0.32
N LYS A 136 -47.55 -15.92 1.32
CA LYS A 136 -47.34 -14.61 1.95
C LYS A 136 -45.97 -14.49 2.61
N GLU A 137 -45.53 -15.52 3.33
CA GLU A 137 -44.20 -15.55 3.95
C GLU A 137 -43.06 -15.49 2.91
N LEU A 138 -43.22 -16.20 1.78
CA LEU A 138 -42.28 -16.16 0.66
C LEU A 138 -42.24 -14.77 -0.01
N GLN A 139 -43.38 -14.11 -0.17
CA GLN A 139 -43.46 -12.74 -0.71
C GLN A 139 -42.69 -11.76 0.18
N ASN A 140 -42.90 -11.81 1.50
CA ASN A 140 -42.16 -10.97 2.44
C ASN A 140 -40.64 -11.24 2.40
N SER A 141 -40.25 -12.51 2.27
CA SER A 141 -38.83 -12.90 2.16
C SER A 141 -38.20 -12.36 0.86
N TYR A 142 -38.97 -12.35 -0.24
CA TYR A 142 -38.53 -11.80 -1.52
C TYR A 142 -38.31 -10.28 -1.44
N GLU A 143 -39.20 -9.55 -0.77
CA GLU A 143 -39.04 -8.11 -0.54
C GLU A 143 -37.79 -7.78 0.29
N LEU A 144 -37.54 -8.54 1.36
CA LEU A 144 -36.33 -8.41 2.17
C LEU A 144 -35.05 -8.66 1.36
N LEU A 145 -35.07 -9.64 0.45
CA LEU A 145 -33.95 -9.93 -0.44
C LEU A 145 -33.65 -8.76 -1.39
N GLY A 146 -34.70 -8.10 -1.91
CA GLY A 146 -34.54 -6.89 -2.73
C GLY A 146 -33.90 -5.74 -1.98
N TYR A 147 -34.31 -5.52 -0.72
CA TYR A 147 -33.67 -4.52 0.14
C TYR A 147 -32.20 -4.85 0.43
N ALA A 148 -31.89 -6.11 0.75
CA ALA A 148 -30.52 -6.56 1.00
C ALA A 148 -29.62 -6.36 -0.24
N THR A 149 -30.13 -6.67 -1.43
CA THR A 149 -29.44 -6.45 -2.70
C THR A 149 -29.08 -4.97 -2.89
N THR A 150 -30.04 -4.08 -2.63
CA THR A 150 -29.79 -2.61 -2.71
C THR A 150 -28.72 -2.16 -1.72
N LYS A 151 -28.71 -2.72 -0.50
CA LYS A 151 -27.68 -2.40 0.50
C LYS A 151 -26.31 -2.94 0.13
N ILE A 152 -26.23 -4.10 -0.51
CA ILE A 152 -24.99 -4.63 -1.06
C ILE A 152 -24.44 -3.66 -2.13
N ASP A 153 -25.27 -3.22 -3.08
CA ASP A 153 -24.85 -2.24 -4.11
C ASP A 153 -24.35 -0.92 -3.51
N GLU A 154 -25.01 -0.42 -2.46
CA GLU A 154 -24.55 0.78 -1.72
C GLU A 154 -23.19 0.54 -1.05
N LEU A 155 -23.00 -0.62 -0.43
CA LEU A 155 -21.75 -1.00 0.21
C LEU A 155 -20.62 -1.16 -0.81
N GLU A 156 -20.87 -1.80 -1.95
CA GLU A 156 -19.90 -1.94 -3.04
C GLU A 156 -19.46 -0.57 -3.58
N LYS A 157 -20.39 0.37 -3.75
CA LYS A 157 -20.08 1.76 -4.13
C LYS A 157 -19.23 2.46 -3.07
N LYS A 158 -19.57 2.33 -1.79
CA LYS A 158 -18.79 2.92 -0.68
C LYS A 158 -17.39 2.30 -0.60
N VAL A 159 -17.25 1.00 -0.75
CA VAL A 159 -15.96 0.28 -0.77
C VAL A 159 -15.10 0.73 -1.96
N SER A 160 -15.71 0.89 -3.14
CA SER A 160 -15.03 1.40 -4.34
C SER A 160 -14.55 2.85 -4.16
N ALA A 161 -15.32 3.69 -3.46
CA ALA A 161 -14.90 5.05 -3.15
C ALA A 161 -13.74 5.10 -2.14
N ILE A 162 -13.74 4.22 -1.13
CA ILE A 162 -12.66 4.14 -0.12
C ILE A 162 -11.35 3.66 -0.75
N SER A 163 -11.40 2.72 -1.69
CA SER A 163 -10.21 2.21 -2.39
C SER A 163 -9.54 3.25 -3.30
N VAL A 164 -10.24 4.35 -3.65
CA VAL A 164 -9.67 5.47 -4.40
C VAL A 164 -9.06 6.55 -3.48
N SER A 165 -9.50 6.67 -2.22
CA SER A 165 -9.07 7.72 -1.28
C SER A 165 -7.99 7.29 -0.28
N ALA A 166 -7.70 5.99 -0.16
CA ALA A 166 -6.64 5.46 0.70
C ALA A 166 -5.25 5.70 0.08
N VAL A 167 -4.65 6.88 0.35
CA VAL A 167 -3.33 7.30 -0.14
C VAL A 167 -3.24 7.22 -1.67
N SER A 168 -3.44 8.35 -2.35
CA SER A 168 -3.37 8.31 -3.81
C SER A 168 -1.99 7.80 -4.23
N LYS A 169 -1.94 6.93 -5.26
CA LYS A 169 -0.70 6.44 -5.86
C LYS A 169 0.26 7.60 -6.22
N THR A 170 -0.32 8.77 -6.48
CA THR A 170 0.37 10.05 -6.67
C THR A 170 1.12 10.52 -5.42
N ASP A 171 0.52 10.46 -4.23
CA ASP A 171 1.17 10.87 -2.97
C ASP A 171 2.38 9.98 -2.65
N ILE A 172 2.25 8.67 -2.87
CA ILE A 172 3.37 7.71 -2.74
C ILE A 172 4.47 8.04 -3.76
N THR A 173 4.10 8.33 -5.00
CA THR A 173 5.06 8.69 -6.05
C THR A 173 5.81 9.98 -5.70
N ASN A 174 5.08 10.99 -5.21
CA ASN A 174 5.66 12.26 -4.76
C ASN A 174 6.59 12.06 -3.55
N LEU A 175 6.20 11.21 -2.59
CA LEU A 175 7.03 10.89 -1.44
C LEU A 175 8.32 10.17 -1.88
N ASN A 176 8.23 9.20 -2.79
CA ASN A 176 9.40 8.51 -3.34
C ASN A 176 10.36 9.48 -4.05
N ASN A 177 9.84 10.39 -4.87
CA ASN A 177 10.67 11.40 -5.54
C ASN A 177 11.40 12.31 -4.54
N ARG A 178 10.72 12.69 -3.45
CA ARG A 178 11.32 13.47 -2.35
C ARG A 178 12.40 12.66 -1.63
N VAL A 179 12.15 11.38 -1.35
CA VAL A 179 13.13 10.47 -0.73
C VAL A 179 14.37 10.34 -1.63
N THR A 180 14.21 10.08 -2.92
CA THR A 180 15.35 10.02 -3.86
C THR A 180 16.14 11.34 -3.92
N SER A 181 15.45 12.48 -3.88
CA SER A 181 16.12 13.79 -3.86
C SER A 181 16.91 14.00 -2.56
N LEU A 182 16.37 13.56 -1.42
CA LEU A 182 17.06 13.58 -0.13
C LEU A 182 18.28 12.66 -0.13
N GLU A 183 18.18 11.45 -0.68
CA GLU A 183 19.30 10.52 -0.82
C GLU A 183 20.45 11.12 -1.64
N ASN A 184 20.15 11.80 -2.75
CA ASN A 184 21.15 12.48 -3.57
C ASN A 184 21.80 13.67 -2.84
N THR A 185 21.01 14.39 -2.05
CA THR A 185 21.52 15.49 -1.21
C THR A 185 22.48 14.96 -0.14
N VAL A 186 22.12 13.85 0.52
CA VAL A 186 22.98 13.19 1.53
C VAL A 186 24.29 12.71 0.91
N LYS A 187 24.26 12.09 -0.28
CA LYS A 187 25.48 11.68 -1.00
C LYS A 187 26.40 12.85 -1.33
N SER A 188 25.82 13.98 -1.71
CA SER A 188 26.58 15.21 -2.01
C SER A 188 27.20 15.79 -0.75
N LEU A 189 26.46 15.79 0.37
CA LEU A 189 26.98 16.20 1.69
C LEU A 189 28.14 15.31 2.15
N ASP A 190 28.04 14.00 1.95
CA ASP A 190 29.13 13.06 2.28
C ASP A 190 30.40 13.36 1.47
N SER A 191 30.26 13.56 0.16
CA SER A 191 31.38 13.93 -0.71
C SER A 191 32.04 15.25 -0.26
N ASN A 192 31.23 16.25 0.09
CA ASN A 192 31.72 17.53 0.60
C ASN A 192 32.47 17.37 1.94
N TYR A 193 31.96 16.52 2.83
CA TYR A 193 32.62 16.22 4.10
C TYR A 193 33.97 15.55 3.90
N GLN A 194 34.09 14.58 2.97
CA GLN A 194 35.36 13.94 2.65
C GLN A 194 36.38 14.95 2.11
N ASN A 195 35.96 15.84 1.21
CA ASN A 195 36.82 16.91 0.68
C ASN A 195 37.29 17.88 1.78
N LEU A 196 36.40 18.26 2.70
CA LEU A 196 36.73 19.11 3.84
C LEU A 196 37.72 18.42 4.79
N SER A 197 37.51 17.14 5.07
CA SER A 197 38.40 16.31 5.89
C SER A 197 39.81 16.24 5.27
N GLN A 198 39.90 16.02 3.95
CA GLN A 198 41.18 16.01 3.24
C GLN A 198 41.89 17.38 3.30
N THR A 199 41.14 18.47 3.12
CA THR A 199 41.67 19.84 3.24
C THR A 199 42.26 20.08 4.63
N PHE A 200 41.55 19.66 5.68
CA PHE A 200 42.02 19.78 7.06
C PHE A 200 43.30 18.96 7.30
N SER A 201 43.37 17.75 6.74
CA SER A 201 44.58 16.91 6.80
C SER A 201 45.78 17.60 6.16
N ASN A 202 45.60 18.19 4.97
CA ASN A 202 46.65 18.92 4.27
C ASN A 202 47.12 20.15 5.07
N PHE A 203 46.20 20.95 5.60
CA PHE A 203 46.56 22.08 6.47
C PHE A 203 47.34 21.63 7.72
N ASN A 204 46.97 20.50 8.32
CA ASN A 204 47.70 19.99 9.47
C ASN A 204 49.15 19.60 9.09
N GLN A 205 49.37 19.04 7.90
CA GLN A 205 50.72 18.74 7.39
C GLN A 205 51.53 20.01 7.11
N GLU A 206 50.92 21.06 6.55
CA GLU A 206 51.55 22.36 6.32
C GLU A 206 51.95 23.01 7.65
N ILE A 207 51.08 23.00 8.66
CA ILE A 207 51.37 23.50 10.01
C ILE A 207 52.57 22.77 10.63
N MET A 208 52.64 21.45 10.48
CA MET A 208 53.80 20.68 10.97
C MET A 208 55.09 21.06 10.25
N SER A 209 55.03 21.30 8.94
CA SER A 209 56.19 21.73 8.14
C SER A 209 56.67 23.13 8.54
N LEU A 210 55.74 24.05 8.78
CA LEU A 210 56.05 25.39 9.30
C LEU A 210 56.69 25.31 10.70
N LYS A 211 56.17 24.46 11.58
CA LYS A 211 56.74 24.26 12.92
C LYS A 211 58.19 23.74 12.87
N ASN A 212 58.49 22.83 11.95
CA ASN A 212 59.86 22.34 11.76
C ASN A 212 60.78 23.42 11.19
N SER A 213 60.26 24.27 10.29
CA SER A 213 61.00 25.41 9.74
C SER A 213 61.31 26.44 10.81
N ASP A 214 60.34 26.78 11.67
CA ASP A 214 60.53 27.67 12.82
C ASP A 214 61.62 27.13 13.77
N ALA A 215 61.56 25.85 14.14
CA ALA A 215 62.59 25.23 14.98
C ALA A 215 64.00 25.34 14.35
N SER A 216 64.09 25.18 13.03
CA SER A 216 65.35 25.33 12.29
C SER A 216 65.85 26.78 12.30
N LEU A 217 64.96 27.76 12.14
CA LEU A 217 65.28 29.18 12.24
C LEU A 217 65.74 29.56 13.64
N GLN A 218 65.10 29.06 14.69
CA GLN A 218 65.52 29.29 16.09
C GLN A 218 66.95 28.78 16.35
N ASN A 219 67.28 27.60 15.80
CA ASN A 219 68.63 27.06 15.87
C ASN A 219 69.65 27.94 15.12
N ALA A 220 69.29 28.42 13.93
CA ALA A 220 70.14 29.31 13.14
C ALA A 220 70.37 30.66 13.85
N ILE A 221 69.32 31.27 14.41
CA ILE A 221 69.43 32.51 15.20
C ILE A 221 70.36 32.30 16.41
N SER A 222 70.19 31.19 17.13
CA SER A 222 71.05 30.85 18.27
C SER A 222 72.52 30.75 17.86
N LYS A 223 72.80 30.16 16.68
CA LYS A 223 74.15 30.08 16.14
C LYS A 223 74.73 31.46 15.80
N VAL A 224 73.94 32.31 15.13
CA VAL A 224 74.34 33.68 14.80
C VAL A 224 74.66 34.46 16.08
N ASN A 225 73.85 34.33 17.13
CA ASN A 225 74.11 34.98 18.42
C ASN A 225 75.45 34.53 19.03
N GLN A 226 75.75 33.23 19.02
CA GLN A 226 77.04 32.72 19.49
C GLN A 226 78.22 33.25 18.66
N ASP A 227 78.06 33.36 17.35
CA ASP A 227 79.13 33.87 16.49
C ASP A 227 79.32 35.39 16.66
N MET A 228 78.26 36.15 16.95
CA MET A 228 78.37 37.56 17.36
C MET A 228 79.11 37.72 18.69
N GLU A 229 78.85 36.86 19.68
CA GLU A 229 79.59 36.88 20.95
C GLU A 229 81.09 36.63 20.75
N LYS A 230 81.45 35.66 19.89
CA LYS A 230 82.85 35.42 19.52
C LYS A 230 83.47 36.62 18.81
N LEU A 231 82.74 37.26 17.90
CA LEU A 231 83.22 38.45 17.19
C LEU A 231 83.46 39.62 18.15
N ASN A 232 82.56 39.83 19.12
CA ASN A 232 82.72 40.85 20.15
C ASN A 232 83.95 40.57 21.02
N ALA A 233 84.17 39.30 21.42
CA ALA A 233 85.36 38.90 22.17
C ALA A 233 86.66 39.11 21.37
N LEU A 234 86.66 38.78 20.07
CA LEU A 234 87.79 39.04 19.18
C LEU A 234 88.08 40.54 19.06
N THR A 235 87.03 41.35 18.89
CA THR A 235 87.15 42.81 18.81
C THR A 235 87.75 43.39 20.09
N ALA A 236 87.28 42.95 21.26
CA ALA A 236 87.84 43.36 22.55
C ALA A 236 89.32 42.95 22.68
N ASN A 237 89.69 41.73 22.26
CA ASN A 237 91.07 41.28 22.27
C ASN A 237 91.97 42.11 21.33
N LEU A 238 91.48 42.42 20.13
CA LEU A 238 92.20 43.27 19.17
C LEU A 238 92.41 44.67 19.73
N ASN A 239 91.38 45.29 20.31
CA ASN A 239 91.51 46.61 20.94
C ASN A 239 92.55 46.59 22.07
N SER A 240 92.53 45.59 22.95
CA SER A 240 93.54 45.45 24.01
C SER A 240 94.97 45.25 23.46
N LYS A 241 95.13 44.49 22.38
CA LYS A 241 96.43 44.35 21.70
C LYS A 241 96.91 45.65 21.07
N ILE A 242 96.01 46.41 20.46
CA ILE A 242 96.32 47.73 19.89
C ILE A 242 96.78 48.67 21.02
N ASP A 243 96.02 48.75 22.11
CA ASP A 243 96.36 49.63 23.24
C ASP A 243 97.69 49.25 23.91
N SER A 244 98.04 47.96 23.97
CA SER A 244 99.34 47.52 24.54
C SER A 244 100.54 47.72 23.60
N LYS A 245 100.32 47.82 22.28
CA LYS A 245 101.39 48.04 21.29
C LYS A 245 101.59 49.50 20.93
N VAL A 246 100.53 50.30 20.99
CA VAL A 246 100.60 51.74 20.82
C VAL A 246 100.83 52.35 22.20
N ASP A 247 102.09 52.38 22.66
CA ASP A 247 102.42 53.17 23.84
C ASP A 247 102.32 54.66 23.48
N LYS A 248 101.14 55.23 23.74
CA LYS A 248 100.85 56.64 23.51
C LYS A 248 101.80 57.55 24.33
N THR A 249 102.36 57.04 25.42
CA THR A 249 103.31 57.75 26.27
C THR A 249 104.66 57.86 25.59
N GLU A 250 105.16 56.78 24.98
CA GLU A 250 106.40 56.81 24.19
C GLU A 250 106.27 57.75 22.99
N PHE A 251 105.15 57.68 22.26
CA PHE A 251 104.90 58.59 21.14
C PHE A 251 104.82 60.06 21.58
N THR A 252 104.14 60.34 22.70
CA THR A 252 104.06 61.69 23.26
C THR A 252 105.43 62.18 23.73
N SER A 253 106.21 61.31 24.38
CA SER A 253 107.57 61.63 24.83
C SER A 253 108.48 61.92 23.65
N LEU A 254 108.44 61.09 22.61
CA LEU A 254 109.19 61.30 21.37
C LEU A 254 108.80 62.61 20.68
N LYS A 255 107.50 62.92 20.64
CA LYS A 255 107.00 64.21 20.12
C LYS A 255 107.56 65.37 20.94
N ASN A 256 107.49 65.32 22.27
CA ASN A 256 108.01 66.37 23.14
C ASN A 256 109.52 66.55 22.96
N THR A 257 110.29 65.46 22.91
CA THR A 257 111.73 65.52 22.61
C THR A 257 112.00 66.12 21.23
N THR A 258 111.19 65.77 20.22
CA THR A 258 111.31 66.35 18.87
C THR A 258 111.02 67.86 18.87
N ASP A 259 109.99 68.28 19.61
CA ASP A 259 109.63 69.69 19.78
C ASP A 259 110.75 70.46 20.51
N GLU A 260 111.29 69.90 21.60
CA GLU A 260 112.44 70.46 22.35
C GLU A 260 113.70 70.58 21.49
N LEU A 261 114.03 69.52 20.73
CA LEU A 261 115.17 69.54 19.81
C LEU A 261 114.98 70.60 18.72
N SER A 262 113.77 70.78 18.22
CA SER A 262 113.46 71.82 17.23
C SER A 262 113.68 73.22 17.82
N VAL A 263 113.26 73.47 19.06
CA VAL A 263 113.52 74.73 19.78
C VAL A 263 115.02 74.96 19.98
N ARG A 264 115.75 73.94 20.44
CA ARG A 264 117.21 74.03 20.64
C ARG A 264 117.96 74.27 19.32
N LEU A 265 117.55 73.62 18.23
CA LEU A 265 118.14 73.82 16.91
C LEU A 265 117.94 75.26 16.43
N ASN A 266 116.75 75.82 16.61
CA ASN A 266 116.46 77.21 16.27
C ASN A 266 117.32 78.18 17.09
N SER A 267 117.45 77.94 18.40
CA SER A 267 118.32 78.74 19.29
C SER A 267 119.79 78.66 18.87
N ASN A 268 120.33 77.46 18.62
CA ASN A 268 121.70 77.30 18.13
C ASN A 268 121.91 77.99 16.77
N THR A 269 120.92 77.92 15.87
CA THR A 269 120.96 78.62 14.58
C THR A 269 121.06 80.13 14.77
N GLN A 270 120.33 80.70 15.74
CA GLN A 270 120.44 82.11 16.12
C GLN A 270 121.82 82.44 16.68
N SER A 271 122.34 81.65 17.63
CA SER A 271 123.68 81.87 18.19
C SER A 271 124.79 81.77 17.14
N ILE A 272 124.69 80.85 16.18
CA ILE A 272 125.64 80.76 15.05
C ILE A 272 125.55 82.01 14.17
N THR A 273 124.34 82.53 13.95
CA THR A 273 124.12 83.77 13.18
C THR A 273 124.79 84.96 13.88
N GLU A 274 124.61 85.10 15.20
CA GLU A 274 125.27 86.14 16.01
C GLU A 274 126.79 86.01 16.00
N LEU A 275 127.33 84.80 16.18
CA LEU A 275 128.77 84.55 16.09
C LEU A 275 129.33 84.90 14.71
N THR A 276 128.59 84.62 13.65
CA THR A 276 128.98 84.98 12.27
C THR A 276 129.04 86.50 12.09
N GLN A 277 128.06 87.24 12.64
CA GLN A 277 128.07 88.71 12.63
C GLN A 277 129.24 89.29 13.43
N ASN A 278 129.51 88.72 14.61
CA ASN A 278 130.66 89.12 15.42
C ASN A 278 131.99 88.88 14.69
N LEU A 279 132.14 87.74 14.01
CA LEU A 279 133.33 87.43 13.22
C LEU A 279 133.51 88.42 12.06
N GLN A 280 132.43 88.82 11.37
CA GLN A 280 132.47 89.85 10.34
C GLN A 280 132.91 91.21 10.91
N SER A 281 132.42 91.57 12.09
CA SER A 281 132.86 92.79 12.79
C SER A 281 134.35 92.75 13.13
N VAL A 282 134.84 91.64 13.68
CA VAL A 282 136.28 91.44 13.95
C VAL A 282 137.10 91.50 12.67
N GLN A 283 136.66 90.86 11.58
CA GLN A 283 137.35 90.93 10.30
C GLN A 283 137.43 92.37 9.79
N THR A 284 136.35 93.14 9.90
CA THR A 284 136.32 94.57 9.53
C THR A 284 137.33 95.36 10.36
N ASN A 285 137.38 95.13 11.68
CA ASN A 285 138.35 95.78 12.56
C ASN A 285 139.80 95.41 12.22
N VAL A 286 140.08 94.15 11.88
CA VAL A 286 141.41 93.69 11.47
C VAL A 286 141.82 94.29 10.12
N ASP A 287 140.88 94.39 9.17
CA ASP A 287 141.13 95.03 7.87
C ASP A 287 141.42 96.53 8.06
N GLN A 288 140.65 97.21 8.90
CA GLN A 288 140.89 98.60 9.29
C GLN A 288 142.27 98.77 9.94
N LEU A 289 142.61 97.96 10.94
CA LEU A 289 143.92 98.02 11.60
C LEU A 289 145.07 97.73 10.62
N SER A 290 144.87 96.78 9.70
CA SER A 290 145.86 96.47 8.65
C SER A 290 146.07 97.66 7.71
N GLN A 291 145.00 98.39 7.36
CA GLN A 291 145.09 99.63 6.59
C GLN A 291 145.79 100.73 7.39
N GLU A 292 145.42 100.96 8.66
CA GLU A 292 146.07 101.93 9.54
C GLU A 292 147.58 101.65 9.68
N VAL A 293 147.98 100.39 9.88
CA VAL A 293 149.40 99.99 9.94
C VAL A 293 150.10 100.22 8.59
N SER A 294 149.44 99.95 7.46
CA SER A 294 149.96 100.25 6.12
C SER A 294 150.16 101.75 5.91
N ASP A 295 149.21 102.57 6.32
CA ASP A 295 149.26 104.04 6.21
C ASP A 295 150.41 104.60 7.07
N VAL A 296 150.55 104.12 8.32
CA VAL A 296 151.70 104.45 9.19
C VAL A 296 153.03 104.08 8.52
N ARG A 297 153.08 102.91 7.87
CA ARG A 297 154.27 102.45 7.16
C ARG A 297 154.59 103.32 5.93
N GLN A 298 153.59 103.72 5.14
CA GLN A 298 153.80 104.64 4.02
C GLN A 298 154.27 106.03 4.47
N VAL A 299 153.74 106.56 5.57
CA VAL A 299 154.25 107.82 6.17
C VAL A 299 155.71 107.67 6.57
N ALA A 300 156.09 106.53 7.16
CA ALA A 300 157.48 106.24 7.51
C ALA A 300 158.41 106.07 6.29
N GLU A 301 157.94 105.48 5.18
CA GLU A 301 158.73 105.25 3.96
C GLU A 301 158.81 106.50 3.06
N GLY A 302 157.76 107.31 2.97
CA GLY A 302 157.72 108.57 2.21
C GLY A 302 158.52 109.70 2.87
N ALA A 303 158.70 109.64 4.18
CA ALA A 303 159.69 110.43 4.92
C ALA A 303 161.09 109.83 4.69
N GLY A 304 161.66 110.06 3.50
CA GLY A 304 162.95 109.49 3.10
C GLY A 304 164.04 109.56 4.17
N GLY A 305 164.53 108.39 4.56
CA GLY A 305 165.86 108.14 5.13
C GLY A 305 166.30 109.04 6.30
N GLY A 306 165.93 108.64 7.52
CA GLY A 306 166.64 109.04 8.74
C GLY A 306 165.94 110.04 9.64
N LEU A 307 164.84 109.64 10.30
CA LEU A 307 164.32 110.36 11.48
C LEU A 307 163.89 109.39 12.59
N ASN A 308 164.12 109.82 13.83
CA ASN A 308 164.09 109.02 15.06
C ASN A 308 162.68 108.58 15.45
N PHE A 309 162.57 107.38 16.06
CA PHE A 309 161.34 106.80 16.63
C PHE A 309 160.49 107.78 17.47
N LEU A 310 161.10 108.80 18.07
CA LEU A 310 160.42 109.81 18.88
C LEU A 310 159.47 110.71 18.06
N ASP A 311 159.86 111.11 16.84
CA ASP A 311 159.03 111.97 15.98
C ASP A 311 157.82 111.21 15.40
N ILE A 312 158.01 109.91 15.15
CA ILE A 312 156.93 108.99 14.74
C ILE A 312 155.90 108.85 15.86
N ILE A 313 156.34 108.61 17.10
CA ILE A 313 155.46 108.52 18.28
C ILE A 313 154.71 109.84 18.48
N ILE A 314 155.37 111.00 18.38
CA ILE A 314 154.72 112.30 18.57
C ILE A 314 153.64 112.55 17.51
N SER A 315 153.92 112.27 16.23
CA SER A 315 152.94 112.48 15.15
C SER A 315 151.74 111.53 15.28
N ILE A 316 151.99 110.26 15.60
CA ILE A 316 150.93 109.25 15.83
C ILE A 316 150.09 109.63 17.06
N VAL A 317 150.70 110.02 18.18
CA VAL A 317 149.98 110.40 19.41
C VAL A 317 149.12 111.64 19.20
N ILE A 318 149.59 112.62 18.41
CA ILE A 318 148.79 113.79 18.05
C ILE A 318 147.62 113.37 17.15
N SER A 319 147.86 112.58 16.11
CA SER A 319 146.81 112.16 15.17
C SER A 319 145.75 111.28 15.83
N THR A 320 146.16 110.26 16.59
CA THR A 320 145.25 109.35 17.30
C THR A 320 144.55 110.03 18.46
N GLY A 321 145.22 110.94 19.19
CA GLY A 321 144.61 111.74 20.24
C GLY A 321 143.51 112.67 19.72
N ILE A 322 143.69 113.24 18.52
CA ILE A 322 142.67 114.06 17.87
C ILE A 322 141.49 113.21 17.40
N THR A 323 141.73 112.07 16.75
CA THR A 323 140.65 111.18 16.27
C THR A 323 139.84 110.61 17.44
N PHE A 324 140.48 110.19 18.53
CA PHE A 324 139.81 109.72 19.74
C PHE A 324 138.97 110.82 20.41
N ALA A 325 139.46 112.07 20.40
CA ALA A 325 138.71 113.21 20.91
C ALA A 325 137.49 113.56 20.03
N MET A 326 137.57 113.40 18.71
CA MET A 326 136.43 113.67 17.82
C MET A 326 135.35 112.58 17.85
N MET A 327 135.73 111.32 18.03
CA MET A 327 134.81 110.19 17.96
C MET A 327 134.05 109.91 19.27
N ASN A 328 134.50 110.47 20.39
CA ASN A 328 133.80 110.40 21.69
C ASN A 328 133.00 111.67 22.06
N PHE A 329 132.98 112.68 21.17
CA PHE A 329 132.29 113.96 21.41
C PHE A 329 131.28 114.36 20.33
N LEU A 330 130.86 113.41 19.48
CA LEU A 330 129.75 113.51 18.52
C LEU A 330 128.99 112.17 18.45
#